data_AF-A0A6A0IHN5-F1
#
_entry.id   AF-A0A6A0IHN5-F1
#
_cell.length_a   1.000
_cell.length_b   1.000
_cell.length_c   1.000
_cell.angle_alpha   90.00
_cell.angle_beta   90.00
_cell.angle_gamma   90.00
#
_symmetry.space_group_name_H-M   'P 1'
#
loop_
_entity.id
_entity.type
_entity.pdbx_description
1 polymer ?
#
loop_
_entity_poly.entity_id
_entity_poly.type
_entity_poly.pdbx_seq_one_letter_code
_entity_poly.pdbx_strand_id
1 'polypeptide(L)' 'MPKHAPVHPGEILLAEFLEPNGLSQYRLARDLRVPPRRVNEIVLGK' A
#
# COMPACT_ATOMS: atom_id res chain seq x y z
N MET A 1 3.13 4.44 27.37
CA MET A 1 3.73 3.69 26.24
C MET A 1 2.71 3.70 25.11
N PRO A 2 3.06 4.07 23.87
CA PRO A 2 2.14 3.81 22.76
C PRO A 2 1.93 2.30 22.70
N LYS A 3 0.67 1.86 22.73
CA LYS A 3 0.31 0.43 22.89
C LYS A 3 0.71 -0.43 21.69
N HIS A 4 1.13 0.19 20.58
CA HIS A 4 1.58 -0.47 19.36
C HIS A 4 2.72 0.34 18.73
N ALA A 5 3.68 -0.34 18.11
CA ALA A 5 4.64 0.32 17.23
C ALA A 5 3.88 1.01 16.08
N PRO A 6 4.30 2.20 15.62
CA PRO A 6 3.68 2.83 14.46
C PRO A 6 3.85 1.92 13.25
N VAL A 7 2.73 1.51 12.64
CA VAL A 7 2.70 0.71 11.41
C VAL A 7 2.51 1.66 10.24
N HIS A 8 3.34 1.54 9.20
CA HIS A 8 3.19 2.39 8.02
C HIS A 8 1.91 1.99 7.25
N PRO A 9 1.08 2.94 6.78
CA PRO A 9 -0.11 2.62 5.99
C PRO A 9 0.15 1.75 4.76
N GLY A 10 1.35 1.84 4.20
CA GLY A 10 1.83 0.99 3.10
C GLY A 10 1.95 -0.48 3.44
N GLU A 11 2.34 -0.80 4.68
CA GLU A 11 2.40 -2.18 5.17
C GLU A 11 1.01 -2.79 5.23
N ILE A 12 0.03 -2.02 5.75
CA ILE A 12 -1.38 -2.42 5.80
C ILE A 12 -1.94 -2.58 4.38
N LEU A 13 -1.72 -1.60 3.50
CA LEU A 13 -2.18 -1.66 2.11
C LEU A 13 -1.66 -2.91 1.39
N LEU A 14 -0.39 -3.28 1.62
CA LEU A 14 0.19 -4.46 1.01
C LEU A 14 -0.39 -5.76 1.60
N ALA A 15 -0.28 -5.94 2.91
CA ALA A 15 -0.58 -7.21 3.58
C ALA A 15 -2.08 -7.50 3.73
N GLU A 16 -2.91 -6.47 3.91
CA GLU A 16 -4.34 -6.65 4.19
C GLU A 16 -5.23 -6.43 2.96
N PHE A 17 -4.71 -5.79 1.89
CA PHE A 17 -5.50 -5.49 0.70
C PHE A 17 -4.89 -6.06 -0.58
N LEU A 18 -3.65 -5.73 -0.92
CA LEU A 18 -3.08 -6.13 -2.22
C LEU A 18 -2.81 -7.62 -2.31
N GLU A 19 -2.11 -8.21 -1.34
CA GLU A 19 -1.76 -9.63 -1.33
C GLU A 19 -3.01 -10.54 -1.23
N PRO A 20 -3.97 -10.31 -0.31
CA PRO A 20 -5.14 -11.18 -0.19
C PRO A 20 -6.05 -11.16 -1.42
N ASN A 21 -6.06 -10.05 -2.17
CA ASN A 21 -6.86 -9.89 -3.37
C ASN A 21 -6.08 -10.23 -4.66
N GLY A 22 -4.80 -10.62 -4.58
CA GLY A 22 -3.96 -10.87 -5.75
C GLY A 22 -3.82 -9.64 -6.66
N LEU A 23 -3.88 -8.44 -6.09
CA LEU A 23 -3.83 -7.17 -6.82
C LEU A 23 -2.40 -6.66 -6.86
N SER A 24 -1.93 -6.29 -8.06
CA SER A 24 -0.67 -5.56 -8.20
C SER A 24 -0.84 -4.08 -7.87
N GLN A 25 0.22 -3.44 -7.36
CA GLN A 25 0.28 -1.98 -7.15
C GLN A 25 -0.04 -1.21 -8.45
N TYR A 26 0.42 -1.73 -9.60
CA TYR A 26 0.14 -1.15 -10.91
C TYR A 26 -1.35 -1.19 -11.24
N ARG A 27 -2.03 -2.31 -11.00
CA ARG A 27 -3.47 -2.45 -11.24
C ARG A 27 -4.26 -1.47 -10.36
N LEU A 28 -3.92 -1.39 -9.07
CA LEU A 28 -4.53 -0.42 -8.16
C LEU A 28 -4.32 1.02 -8.65
N ALA A 29 -3.09 1.38 -9.03
CA ALA A 29 -2.79 2.72 -9.52
C ALA A 29 -3.57 3.08 -10.79
N ARG A 30 -3.66 2.14 -11.74
CA ARG A 30 -4.44 2.30 -12.96
C ARG A 30 -5.92 2.53 -12.66
N ASP A 31 -6.49 1.70 -11.78
CA ASP A 31 -7.92 1.75 -11.45
C ASP A 31 -8.27 3.05 -10.69
N LEU A 32 -7.34 3.56 -9.86
CA LEU A 32 -7.43 4.86 -9.19
C LEU A 32 -7.03 6.05 -10.07
N ARG A 33 -6.60 5.83 -11.32
CA ARG A 33 -6.09 6.87 -12.25
C ARG A 33 -4.97 7.72 -11.65
N VAL A 34 -4.08 7.10 -10.88
CA VAL A 34 -2.88 7.73 -10.32
C VAL A 34 -1.62 7.15 -10.95
N PRO A 35 -0.49 7.89 -10.96
CA PRO A 35 0.78 7.33 -11.37
C PRO A 35 1.16 6.11 -10.51
N PRO A 36 1.61 4.98 -11.09
CA PRO A 36 2.02 3.78 -10.34
C PRO A 36 3.04 4.05 -9.23
N ARG A 37 3.91 5.03 -9.45
CA ARG A 37 4.90 5.49 -8.48
C ARG A 37 4.28 5.93 -7.15
N ARG A 38 3.09 6.52 -7.16
CA ARG A 38 2.40 6.96 -5.94
C ARG A 38 2.04 5.79 -5.04
N VAL A 39 1.48 4.72 -5.61
CA VAL A 39 1.16 3.51 -4.84
C VAL A 39 2.43 2.82 -4.33
N ASN A 40 3.49 2.83 -5.16
CA ASN A 40 4.78 2.27 -4.76
C ASN A 40 5.43 3.02 -3.57
N GLU A 41 5.43 4.35 -3.60
CA GLU A 41 5.97 5.18 -2.51
C GLU A 41 5.20 4.97 -1.21
N ILE A 42 3.85 4.86 -1.27
CA ILE A 42 3.03 4.51 -0.10
C ILE A 42 3.45 3.15 0.47
N VAL A 43 3.58 2.11 -0.36
CA VAL A 43 3.97 0.77 0.11
C VAL A 43 5.40 0.78 0.67
N LEU A 44 6.31 1.57 0.11
CA LEU A 44 7.70 1.68 0.59
C LEU A 44 7.89 2.60 1.81
N GLY A 45 6.84 3.31 2.24
CA GLY A 45 6.94 4.27 3.33
C GLY A 45 7.80 5.49 3.03
N LYS A 46 7.73 5.99 1.79
CA LYS A 46 8.47 7.16 1.31
C LYS A 46 7.57 8.35 1.02
#